data_AF-A0A7K2CC49-F1
#
_entry.id   AF-A0A7K2CC49-F1
#
_cell.length_a   1.000
_cell.length_b   1.000
_cell.length_c   1.000
_cell.angle_alpha   90.00
_cell.angle_beta   90.00
_cell.angle_gamma   90.00
#
_symmetry.space_group_name_H-M   'P 1'
#
loop_
_entity.id
_entity.type
_entity.pdbx_description
1 polymer ?
#
loop_
_entity_poly.entity_id
_entity_poly.type
_entity_poly.pdbx_seq_one_letter_code
_entity_poly.pdbx_strand_id
1 'polypeptide(L)'
;MREVECGFGDANGIQGSQILINCGPIIDVQIGYDPNFDINKIHISGLPKLGQKKYRALIDTGATGSSIDKDLANSMGLHIVDKGSMIVGSGVQEFDRYLAQIYVPSLGWGEHGFFMEYI
;
A
#
# COMPACT_ATOMS: atom_id res chain seq x y z
N MET A 1 21.11 -7.59 3.75
CA MET A 1 19.94 -6.78 4.14
C MET A 1 19.95 -5.55 3.25
N ARG A 2 18.85 -5.24 2.55
CA ARG A 2 18.74 -3.98 1.79
C ARG A 2 18.11 -2.95 2.72
N GLU A 3 18.78 -1.83 2.88
CA GLU A 3 18.29 -0.70 3.67
C GLU A 3 17.72 0.36 2.72
N VAL A 4 16.64 0.99 3.15
CA VAL A 4 15.91 2.00 2.39
C VAL A 4 15.59 3.12 3.38
N GLU A 5 15.73 4.36 2.92
CA GLU A 5 15.26 5.52 3.68
C GLU A 5 13.73 5.50 3.74
N CYS A 6 13.19 5.44 4.96
CA CYS A 6 11.77 5.62 5.26
C CYS A 6 11.63 6.69 6.35
N GLY A 7 10.44 7.29 6.44
CA GLY A 7 10.15 8.36 7.39
C GLY A 7 10.21 9.75 6.76
N PHE A 8 10.56 10.75 7.56
CA PHE A 8 10.50 12.16 7.16
C PHE A 8 11.82 12.86 7.45
N GLY A 9 12.25 13.71 6.51
CA GLY A 9 13.28 14.71 6.75
C GLY A 9 12.70 15.96 7.40
N ASP A 10 13.59 16.84 7.87
CA ASP A 10 13.22 18.15 8.42
C ASP A 10 12.55 19.02 7.34
N ALA A 11 11.43 19.66 7.68
CA ALA A 11 10.68 20.49 6.75
C ALA A 11 9.99 21.65 7.47
N ASN A 12 10.05 22.86 6.88
CA ASN A 12 9.40 24.07 7.41
C ASN A 12 9.71 24.37 8.89
N GLY A 13 10.94 24.08 9.34
CA GLY A 13 11.38 24.28 10.72
C GLY A 13 10.90 23.20 11.70
N ILE A 14 10.26 22.13 11.23
CA ILE A 14 9.83 20.98 12.04
C ILE A 14 10.84 19.84 11.81
N GLN A 15 11.32 19.24 12.90
CA GLN A 15 12.18 18.07 12.81
C GLN A 15 11.43 16.88 12.23
N GLY A 16 12.07 16.12 11.34
CA GLY A 16 11.51 14.93 10.73
C GLY A 16 11.06 13.88 11.74
N SER A 17 11.75 13.78 12.88
CA SER A 17 11.35 12.95 14.03
C SER A 17 9.97 13.33 14.58
N GLN A 18 9.64 14.62 14.64
CA GLN A 18 8.34 15.08 15.11
C GLN A 18 7.23 14.76 14.09
N ILE A 19 7.54 14.85 12.80
CA ILE A 19 6.61 14.46 11.73
C ILE A 19 6.40 12.94 11.76
N LEU A 20 7.47 12.16 11.97
CA LEU A 20 7.41 10.72 12.11
C LEU A 20 6.53 10.27 13.29
N ILE A 21 6.62 10.95 14.44
CA ILE A 21 5.74 10.70 15.58
C ILE A 21 4.27 10.92 15.22
N ASN A 22 3.98 11.95 14.43
CA ASN A 22 2.61 12.35 14.10
C ASN A 22 2.00 11.56 12.93
N CYS A 23 2.83 11.09 12.00
CA CYS A 23 2.38 10.52 10.72
C CYS A 23 2.85 9.07 10.48
N GLY A 24 3.79 8.57 11.27
CA GLY A 24 4.38 7.24 11.14
C GLY A 24 5.35 7.08 9.95
N PRO A 25 6.04 5.94 9.84
CA PRO A 25 7.08 5.73 8.83
C PRO A 25 6.48 5.57 7.43
N ILE A 26 6.84 6.46 6.51
CA ILE A 26 6.34 6.43 5.13
C ILE A 26 7.43 5.97 4.15
N ILE A 27 7.00 5.24 3.11
CA ILE A 27 7.84 4.79 2.00
C ILE A 27 7.14 5.01 0.65
N ASP A 28 7.91 5.27 -0.40
CA ASP A 28 7.42 5.37 -1.76
C ASP A 28 7.17 3.99 -2.38
N VAL A 29 5.97 3.81 -2.94
CA VAL A 29 5.52 2.57 -3.58
C VAL A 29 4.87 2.85 -4.93
N GLN A 30 4.91 1.88 -5.83
CA GLN A 30 4.04 1.80 -6.99
C GLN A 30 2.95 0.80 -6.66
N ILE A 31 1.70 1.10 -7.03
CA ILE A 31 0.55 0.22 -6.78
C ILE A 31 -0.37 0.24 -7.98
N GLY A 32 -1.03 -0.88 -8.24
CA GLY A 32 -1.99 -1.04 -9.32
C GLY A 32 -2.39 -2.50 -9.50
N TYR A 33 -2.96 -2.81 -10.65
CA TYR A 33 -3.30 -4.18 -11.03
C TYR A 33 -2.76 -4.51 -12.43
N ASP A 34 -1.88 -5.51 -12.53
CA ASP A 34 -1.44 -6.10 -13.78
C ASP A 34 -2.09 -7.48 -13.96
N PRO A 35 -3.08 -7.63 -14.87
CA PRO A 35 -3.77 -8.91 -15.08
C PRO A 35 -2.88 -9.99 -15.71
N ASN A 36 -1.71 -9.62 -16.25
CA ASN A 36 -0.75 -10.56 -16.83
C ASN A 36 0.34 -10.96 -15.84
N PHE A 37 0.34 -10.38 -14.62
CA PHE A 37 1.31 -10.72 -13.61
C PHE A 37 0.98 -12.07 -12.97
N ASP A 38 1.92 -13.00 -13.07
CA ASP A 38 1.84 -14.31 -12.43
C ASP A 38 2.93 -14.38 -11.36
N ILE A 39 2.52 -14.32 -10.09
CA ILE A 39 3.43 -14.33 -8.94
C ILE A 39 4.33 -15.58 -8.94
N ASN A 40 3.83 -16.71 -9.46
CA ASN A 40 4.60 -17.96 -9.54
C ASN A 40 5.71 -17.90 -10.59
N LYS A 41 5.65 -16.92 -11.50
CA LYS A 41 6.62 -16.70 -12.56
C LYS A 41 7.45 -15.45 -12.35
N ILE A 42 7.48 -14.87 -11.15
CA ILE A 42 8.24 -13.63 -10.89
C ILE A 42 9.72 -13.70 -11.33
N HIS A 43 10.34 -14.89 -11.25
CA HIS A 43 11.71 -15.13 -11.71
C HIS A 43 11.88 -15.07 -13.25
N ILE A 44 10.79 -15.16 -14.01
CA ILE A 44 10.75 -15.22 -15.47
C ILE A 44 10.08 -13.95 -16.05
N SER A 45 8.91 -13.57 -15.53
CA SER A 45 8.12 -12.44 -16.00
C SER A 45 8.59 -11.09 -15.43
N GLY A 46 9.42 -11.12 -14.39
CA GLY A 46 9.83 -9.93 -13.67
C GLY A 46 8.71 -9.36 -12.79
N LEU A 47 8.86 -8.09 -12.44
CA LEU A 47 7.93 -7.35 -11.59
C LEU A 47 6.61 -7.03 -12.32
N PRO A 48 5.49 -6.84 -11.60
CA PRO A 48 4.23 -6.44 -12.21
C PRO A 48 4.41 -5.12 -12.96
N LYS A 49 3.76 -4.98 -14.11
CA LYS A 49 3.79 -3.74 -14.90
C LYS A 49 2.82 -2.73 -14.29
N LEU A 50 3.25 -2.16 -13.17
CA LEU A 50 2.52 -1.10 -12.48
C LEU A 50 2.77 0.25 -13.16
N GLY A 51 1.84 1.19 -12.96
CA GLY A 51 2.04 2.57 -13.39
C GLY A 51 3.31 3.17 -12.77
N GLN A 52 3.98 4.07 -13.49
CA GLN A 52 5.24 4.67 -12.98
C GLN A 52 5.04 5.62 -11.80
N LYS A 53 3.81 6.08 -11.56
CA LYS A 53 3.46 6.99 -10.48
C LYS A 53 3.74 6.35 -9.12
N LYS A 54 4.46 7.09 -8.27
CA LYS A 54 4.75 6.70 -6.89
C LYS A 54 3.69 7.28 -5.95
N TYR A 55 3.39 6.52 -4.91
CA TYR A 55 2.48 6.85 -3.83
C TYR A 55 3.21 6.70 -2.51
N ARG A 56 2.84 7.54 -1.54
CA ARG A 56 3.34 7.44 -0.17
C ARG A 56 2.49 6.42 0.57
N ALA A 57 3.09 5.33 1.04
CA ALA A 57 2.46 4.32 1.86
C ALA A 57 3.01 4.39 3.29
N LEU A 58 2.12 4.29 4.28
CA LEU A 58 2.48 4.16 5.69
C LEU A 58 2.85 2.70 6.00
N ILE A 59 3.98 2.50 6.65
CA ILE A 59 4.36 1.21 7.22
C ILE A 59 3.74 1.13 8.62
N ASP A 60 2.64 0.39 8.73
CA ASP A 60 1.91 0.23 10.00
C ASP A 60 1.95 -1.23 10.46
N THR A 61 2.83 -1.53 11.43
CA THR A 61 2.92 -2.86 12.02
C THR A 61 1.75 -3.20 12.96
N GLY A 62 0.92 -2.21 13.31
CA GLY A 62 -0.32 -2.39 14.05
C GLY A 62 -1.51 -2.78 13.18
N ALA A 63 -1.39 -2.63 11.86
CA ALA A 63 -2.44 -3.03 10.93
C ALA A 63 -2.52 -4.56 10.80
N THR A 64 -3.75 -5.09 10.75
CA THR A 64 -3.99 -6.53 10.56
C THR A 64 -3.74 -6.98 9.11
N GLY A 65 -3.70 -6.03 8.18
CA GLY A 65 -3.39 -6.27 6.77
C GLY A 65 -3.21 -4.96 6.02
N SER A 66 -2.82 -5.07 4.76
CA SER A 66 -2.64 -3.92 3.88
C SER A 66 -3.99 -3.25 3.58
N SER A 67 -4.01 -1.92 3.62
CA SER A 67 -5.19 -1.12 3.32
C SER A 67 -4.90 -0.08 2.25
N ILE A 68 -5.93 0.31 1.51
CA ILE A 68 -5.87 1.32 0.47
C ILE A 68 -7.05 2.28 0.61
N ASP A 69 -6.79 3.57 0.41
CA ASP A 69 -7.83 4.58 0.32
C ASP A 69 -8.83 4.24 -0.80
N LYS A 70 -10.13 4.34 -0.51
CA LYS A 70 -11.22 3.98 -1.45
C LYS A 70 -11.15 4.79 -2.74
N ASP A 71 -10.95 6.10 -2.62
CA ASP A 71 -10.93 7.00 -3.78
C ASP A 71 -9.68 6.74 -4.63
N LEU A 72 -8.56 6.44 -3.99
CA LEU A 72 -7.35 6.01 -4.67
C LEU A 72 -7.57 4.70 -5.44
N ALA A 73 -8.15 3.68 -4.80
CA ALA A 73 -8.45 2.40 -5.43
C ALA A 73 -9.40 2.55 -6.64
N ASN A 74 -10.44 3.37 -6.49
CA ASN A 74 -11.39 3.70 -7.56
C ASN A 74 -10.70 4.44 -8.71
N SER A 75 -9.83 5.41 -8.41
CA SER A 75 -9.10 6.18 -9.42
C SER A 75 -8.15 5.32 -10.27
N MET A 76 -7.68 4.20 -9.70
CA MET A 76 -6.85 3.22 -10.37
C MET A 76 -7.65 2.15 -11.12
N GLY A 77 -8.97 2.11 -10.92
CA GLY A 77 -9.84 1.07 -11.47
C GLY A 77 -9.56 -0.31 -10.88
N LEU A 78 -9.16 -0.39 -9.60
CA LEU A 78 -8.93 -1.69 -8.95
C LEU A 78 -10.22 -2.48 -8.82
N HIS A 79 -10.15 -3.79 -9.04
CA HIS A 79 -11.30 -4.67 -8.94
C HIS A 79 -11.59 -5.02 -7.48
N ILE A 80 -12.84 -4.81 -7.07
CA ILE A 80 -13.39 -5.39 -5.84
C ILE A 80 -13.53 -6.89 -6.07
N VAL A 81 -12.85 -7.68 -5.26
CA VAL A 81 -12.80 -9.15 -5.38
C VAL A 81 -13.50 -9.84 -4.23
N ASP A 82 -13.71 -9.13 -3.12
CA ASP A 82 -14.41 -9.64 -1.96
C ASP A 82 -14.99 -8.49 -1.13
N LYS A 83 -15.90 -8.81 -0.22
CA LYS A 83 -16.39 -7.90 0.82
C LYS A 83 -16.03 -8.45 2.19
N GLY A 84 -15.69 -7.56 3.11
CA GLY A 84 -15.43 -7.89 4.50
C GLY A 84 -16.39 -7.17 5.43
N SER A 85 -16.39 -7.59 6.69
CA SER A 85 -17.10 -6.90 7.76
C SER A 85 -16.20 -6.79 8.98
N MET A 86 -16.10 -5.61 9.59
CA MET A 86 -15.35 -5.38 10.82
C MET A 86 -16.29 -4.82 11.89
N ILE A 87 -16.09 -5.24 13.14
CA ILE A 87 -16.78 -4.63 14.28
C ILE A 87 -16.02 -3.36 14.66
N VAL A 88 -16.69 -2.22 14.51
CA VAL A 88 -16.24 -0.90 14.95
C VAL A 88 -17.07 -0.45 16.15
N GLY A 89 -16.66 0.62 16.83
CA GLY A 89 -17.36 1.12 18.02
C GLY A 89 -18.85 1.46 17.79
N SER A 90 -19.25 1.72 16.55
CA SER A 90 -20.63 2.01 16.14
C SER A 90 -21.41 0.81 15.59
N GLY A 91 -20.83 -0.39 15.54
CA GLY A 91 -21.49 -1.60 15.01
C GLY A 91 -20.65 -2.36 13.98
N VAL A 92 -21.31 -3.14 13.13
CA VAL A 92 -20.64 -3.85 12.03
C VAL A 92 -20.57 -2.92 10.82
N GLN A 93 -19.36 -2.73 10.30
CA GLN A 93 -19.11 -1.96 9.09
C GLN A 93 -18.62 -2.90 7.98
N GLU A 94 -19.31 -2.87 6.84
CA GLU A 94 -18.85 -3.55 5.63
C GLU A 94 -17.75 -2.75 4.94
N PHE A 95 -16.79 -3.44 4.34
CA PHE A 95 -15.69 -2.84 3.60
C PHE A 95 -15.38 -3.66 2.35
N ASP A 96 -14.98 -2.97 1.28
CA ASP A 96 -14.56 -3.63 0.04
C ASP A 96 -13.10 -4.13 0.17
N ARG A 97 -12.79 -5.25 -0.49
CA ARG A 97 -11.42 -5.74 -0.65
C ARG A 97 -11.02 -5.71 -2.12
N TYR A 98 -9.90 -5.06 -2.38
CA TYR A 98 -9.36 -4.86 -3.73
C TYR A 98 -8.19 -5.81 -3.98
N LEU A 99 -8.09 -6.35 -5.18
CA LEU A 99 -6.90 -7.08 -5.61
C LEU A 99 -5.89 -6.10 -6.24
N ALA A 100 -4.66 -6.09 -5.72
CA ALA A 100 -3.61 -5.24 -6.27
C ALA A 100 -2.24 -5.93 -6.20
N GLN A 101 -1.27 -5.34 -6.89
CA GLN A 101 0.14 -5.53 -6.62
C GLN A 101 0.76 -4.20 -6.20
N ILE A 102 1.68 -4.30 -5.25
CA ILE A 102 2.51 -3.20 -4.78
C ILE A 102 3.97 -3.53 -5.09
N TYR A 103 4.72 -2.52 -5.50
CA TYR A 103 6.16 -2.60 -5.71
C TYR A 103 6.84 -1.47 -4.96
N VAL A 104 7.87 -1.81 -4.20
CA VAL A 104 8.71 -0.87 -3.43
C VAL A 104 10.05 -0.75 -4.16
N PRO A 105 10.25 0.30 -4.99
CA PRO A 105 11.41 0.36 -5.90
C PRO A 105 12.75 0.36 -5.18
N SER A 106 12.84 1.07 -4.05
CA SER A 106 14.04 1.17 -3.23
C SER A 106 14.49 -0.17 -2.62
N LEU A 107 13.53 -1.08 -2.37
CA LEU A 107 13.83 -2.43 -1.88
C LEU A 107 14.00 -3.44 -3.01
N GLY A 108 13.53 -3.13 -4.22
CA GLY A 108 13.37 -4.12 -5.28
C GLY A 108 12.44 -5.26 -4.86
N TRP A 109 11.42 -4.93 -4.06
CA TRP A 109 10.48 -5.88 -3.45
C TRP A 109 9.08 -5.62 -3.97
N GLY A 110 8.32 -6.67 -4.27
CA GLY A 110 6.92 -6.58 -4.66
C GLY A 110 6.06 -7.56 -3.90
N GLU A 111 4.82 -7.18 -3.68
CA GLU A 111 3.78 -8.00 -3.04
C GLU A 111 2.52 -7.98 -3.89
N HIS A 112 1.75 -9.06 -3.81
CA HIS A 112 0.46 -9.22 -4.47
C HIS A 112 -0.52 -9.76 -3.45
N GLY A 113 -1.71 -9.15 -3.38
CA GLY A 113 -2.73 -9.60 -2.43
C GLY A 113 -3.93 -8.68 -2.34
N PHE A 114 -4.71 -8.91 -1.30
CA PHE A 114 -5.90 -8.13 -0.99
C PHE A 114 -5.53 -6.89 -0.19
N PHE A 115 -6.10 -5.76 -0.59
CA PHE A 115 -6.04 -4.50 0.14
C PHE A 115 -7.44 -4.19 0.65
N MET A 116 -7.55 -3.97 1.96
CA MET A 116 -8.80 -3.56 2.59
C MET A 116 -9.08 -2.09 2.27
N GLU A 117 -10.34 -1.75 2.06
CA GLU A 117 -10.75 -0.35 2.03
C GLU A 117 -10.39 0.34 3.36
N TYR A 118 -9.68 1.45 3.27
CA TYR A 118 -9.48 2.38 4.37
C TYR A 118 -10.59 3.44 4.36
N ILE A 119 -11.16 3.71 5.52
CA ILE A 119 -12.36 4.55 5.73
C ILE A 119 -11.99 5.80 6.51
#